data_AF-A0A1T2XAC4-F1
#
_entry.id   AF-A0A1T2XAC4-F1
#
_cell.length_a   1.000
_cell.length_b   1.000
_cell.length_c   1.000
_cell.angle_alpha   90.00
_cell.angle_beta   90.00
_cell.angle_gamma   90.00
#
_symmetry.space_group_name_H-M   'P 1'
#
loop_
_entity.id
_entity.type
_entity.pdbx_description
1 polymer ?
#
loop_
_entity_poly.entity_id
_entity_poly.type
_entity_poly.pdbx_seq_one_letter_code
_entity_poly.pdbx_strand_id
1 'polypeptide(L)' 'MQMMHHLPLSGKELNYISDSLSNEDLLIKQCVAVAASSSNPTVQQICSTMLKAHQAHYQTLAQSLQHHQSLAPTQLQ' A
#
# COMPACT_ATOMS: atom_id res chain seq x y z
N MET A 1 23.19 -12.49 17.64
CA MET A 1 21.99 -11.93 17.01
C MET A 1 22.45 -11.20 15.75
N GLN A 2 22.18 -11.78 14.57
CA GLN A 2 22.60 -11.17 13.30
C GLN A 2 21.80 -9.89 13.06
N MET A 3 22.52 -8.78 12.91
CA MET A 3 21.97 -7.52 12.43
C MET A 3 21.57 -7.71 10.96
N MET A 4 20.26 -7.84 10.70
CA MET A 4 19.72 -7.63 9.36
C MET A 4 20.05 -6.19 8.97
N HIS A 5 21.08 -6.03 8.14
CA HIS A 5 21.31 -4.78 7.44
C HIS A 5 20.11 -4.59 6.50
N HIS A 6 19.21 -3.66 6.84
CA HIS A 6 18.21 -3.18 5.90
C HIS A 6 18.96 -2.48 4.77
N LEU A 7 19.27 -3.22 3.71
CA LEU A 7 19.79 -2.62 2.49
C LEU A 7 18.81 -1.52 2.05
N PRO A 8 19.31 -0.38 1.56
CA PRO A 8 18.43 0.60 0.93
C PRO A 8 17.65 -0.10 -0.19
N LEU A 9 16.33 0.11 -0.23
CA LEU A 9 15.48 -0.40 -1.31
C LEU A 9 16.08 -0.01 -2.66
N SER A 10 16.23 -0.99 -3.54
CA SER A 10 16.64 -0.78 -4.92
C SER A 10 15.55 -0.07 -5.71
N GLY A 11 15.92 0.54 -6.84
CA GLY A 11 14.94 1.17 -7.74
C GLY A 11 13.83 0.21 -8.22
N LYS A 12 14.13 -1.10 -8.32
CA LYS A 12 13.12 -2.11 -8.66
C LYS A 12 12.10 -2.32 -7.53
N GLU A 13 12.56 -2.33 -6.29
CA GLU A 13 11.69 -2.45 -5.12
C GLU A 13 10.83 -1.19 -4.93
N LEU A 14 11.38 0.00 -5.20
CA LEU A 14 10.62 1.25 -5.18
C LEU A 14 9.51 1.26 -6.24
N ASN A 15 9.81 0.82 -7.48
CA ASN A 15 8.81 0.67 -8.53
C ASN A 15 7.72 -0.34 -8.13
N TYR A 16 8.11 -1.47 -7.55
CA TYR A 16 7.16 -2.47 -7.07
C TYR A 16 6.22 -1.91 -5.98
N ILE A 17 6.74 -1.09 -5.06
CA ILE A 17 5.91 -0.42 -4.05
C ILE A 17 4.95 0.57 -4.71
N SER A 18 5.40 1.33 -5.70
CA SER A 18 4.54 2.25 -6.47
C SER A 18 3.41 1.52 -7.21
N ASP A 19 3.72 0.39 -7.84
CA ASP A 19 2.72 -0.46 -8.50
C ASP A 19 1.74 -1.03 -7.47
N SER A 20 2.24 -1.47 -6.31
CA SER A 20 1.43 -1.99 -5.22
C SER A 20 0.49 -0.94 -4.64
N LEU A 21 0.89 0.33 -4.53
CA LEU A 21 -0.01 1.43 -4.12
C LEU A 21 -1.19 1.60 -5.08
N SER A 22 -0.94 1.48 -6.39
CA SER A 22 -2.00 1.56 -7.40
C SER A 22 -2.98 0.38 -7.28
N ASN A 23 -2.47 -0.81 -6.95
CA ASN A 23 -3.30 -1.98 -6.69
C ASN A 23 -4.16 -1.81 -5.42
N GLU A 24 -3.59 -1.30 -4.33
CA GLU A 24 -4.32 -1.05 -3.08
C GLU A 24 -5.42 0.01 -3.25
N ASP A 25 -5.15 1.09 -4.00
CA ASP A 25 -6.17 2.10 -4.32
C ASP A 25 -7.35 1.52 -5.14
N LEU A 26 -7.06 0.66 -6.11
CA LEU A 26 -8.08 -0.04 -6.88
C LEU A 26 -8.94 -0.95 -5.97
N LEU A 27 -8.30 -1.74 -5.11
CA LEU A 27 -8.98 -2.66 -4.20
C LEU A 27 -9.85 -1.91 -3.17
N ILE A 28 -9.39 -0.76 -2.67
CA ILE A 28 -10.17 0.14 -1.81
C ILE A 28 -11.44 0.58 -2.53
N LYS A 29 -11.32 1.09 -3.77
CA LYS A 29 -12.47 1.55 -4.57
C LYS A 29 -13.47 0.43 -4.83
N GLN A 30 -12.99 -0.77 -5.14
CA GLN A 30 -13.85 -1.94 -5.34
C GLN A 30 -14.57 -2.36 -4.06
N CYS A 31 -13.87 -2.40 -2.92
CA CYS A 31 -14.49 -2.73 -1.63
C CYS A 31 -15.59 -1.72 -1.28
N VAL A 32 -15.36 -0.43 -1.49
CA VAL A 32 -16.37 0.62 -1.28
C VAL A 32 -17.56 0.42 -2.20
N ALA A 33 -17.33 0.23 -3.51
CA ALA A 33 -18.39 0.05 -4.49
C ALA A 33 -19.27 -1.16 -4.16
N VAL A 34 -18.65 -2.32 -3.88
CA VAL A 34 -19.36 -3.57 -3.56
C VAL A 34 -20.09 -3.48 -2.22
N ALA A 35 -19.47 -2.89 -1.19
CA ALA A 35 -20.15 -2.68 0.10
C ALA A 35 -21.38 -1.78 -0.03
N ALA A 36 -21.32 -0.75 -0.88
CA ALA A 36 -22.43 0.17 -1.11
C ALA A 36 -23.54 -0.43 -1.99
N SER A 37 -23.21 -1.29 -2.95
CA SER A 37 -24.18 -1.83 -3.92
C SER A 37 -24.73 -3.22 -3.59
N SER A 38 -24.07 -3.98 -2.70
CA SER A 38 -24.49 -5.33 -2.35
C SER A 38 -25.71 -5.32 -1.43
N SER A 39 -26.66 -6.22 -1.68
CA SER A 39 -27.78 -6.53 -0.77
C SER A 39 -27.47 -7.65 0.22
N ASN A 40 -26.32 -8.33 0.07
CA ASN A 40 -25.91 -9.41 0.97
C ASN A 40 -25.09 -8.84 2.15
N PRO A 41 -25.59 -8.93 3.39
CA PRO A 41 -24.93 -8.34 4.56
C PRO A 41 -23.57 -8.96 4.87
N THR A 42 -23.37 -10.25 4.58
CA THR A 42 -22.06 -10.91 4.74
C THR A 42 -21.03 -10.33 3.79
N VAL A 43 -21.42 -10.08 2.53
CA VAL A 43 -20.54 -9.45 1.53
C VAL A 43 -20.18 -8.02 1.96
N GLN A 44 -21.16 -7.24 2.42
CA GLN A 44 -20.91 -5.88 2.93
C GLN A 44 -19.89 -5.89 4.07
N GLN A 45 -20.02 -6.83 5.02
CA GLN A 45 -19.12 -6.96 6.16
C GLN A 45 -17.69 -7.37 5.74
N ILE A 46 -17.57 -8.31 4.79
CA ILE A 46 -16.28 -8.73 4.24
C ILE A 46 -15.60 -7.55 3.56
N CYS A 47 -16.29 -6.84 2.65
CA CYS A 47 -15.73 -5.68 1.96
C CYS A 47 -15.35 -4.56 2.94
N SER A 48 -16.12 -4.35 4.01
CA SER A 48 -15.78 -3.37 5.06
C SER A 48 -14.53 -3.77 5.85
N THR A 49 -14.31 -5.06 6.05
CA THR A 49 -13.11 -5.59 6.72
C THR A 49 -11.89 -5.46 5.81
N MET A 50 -12.02 -5.87 4.54
CA MET A 50 -10.96 -5.75 3.53
C MET A 50 -10.57 -4.29 3.30
N LEU A 51 -11.54 -3.37 3.26
CA LEU A 51 -11.29 -1.93 3.13
C LEU A 51 -10.30 -1.41 4.19
N LYS A 52 -10.46 -1.83 5.45
CA LYS A 52 -9.55 -1.43 6.54
C LYS A 52 -8.15 -2.00 6.35
N ALA A 53 -8.05 -3.25 5.91
CA ALA A 53 -6.77 -3.89 5.64
C ALA A 53 -6.02 -3.19 4.49
N HIS A 54 -6.69 -2.95 3.37
CA HIS A 54 -6.10 -2.25 2.22
C HIS A 54 -5.68 -0.82 2.54
N GLN A 55 -6.43 -0.08 3.36
CA GLN A 55 -6.01 1.24 3.85
C GLN A 55 -4.74 1.17 4.71
N ALA A 56 -4.64 0.18 5.60
CA ALA A 56 -3.43 -0.01 6.41
C ALA A 56 -2.21 -0.39 5.56
N HIS A 57 -2.39 -1.25 4.55
CA HIS A 57 -1.35 -1.60 3.59
C HIS A 57 -0.89 -0.39 2.79
N TYR A 58 -1.84 0.38 2.23
CA TYR A 58 -1.55 1.59 1.48
C TYR A 58 -0.73 2.58 2.32
N GLN A 59 -1.12 2.83 3.57
CA GLN A 59 -0.37 3.72 4.47
C GLN A 59 1.05 3.22 4.73
N THR A 60 1.22 1.91 4.94
CA THR A 60 2.54 1.30 5.16
C THR A 60 3.44 1.44 3.92
N LEU A 61 2.91 1.17 2.73
CA LEU A 61 3.63 1.34 1.46
C LEU A 61 3.98 2.81 1.19
N ALA A 62 3.05 3.73 1.45
CA ALA A 62 3.26 5.17 1.28
C ALA A 62 4.35 5.70 2.22
N GLN A 63 4.33 5.29 3.50
CA GLN A 63 5.38 5.62 4.47
C GLN A 63 6.74 5.06 4.03
N SER A 64 6.77 3.85 3.49
CA SER A 64 8.00 3.21 3.00
C SER A 64 8.63 3.99 1.84
N LEU A 65 7.81 4.49 0.90
CA LEU A 65 8.27 5.36 -0.19
C LEU A 65 8.73 6.74 0.30
N GLN A 66 7.99 7.35 1.23
CA GLN A 66 8.35 8.65 1.79
C GLN A 66 9.69 8.60 2.54
N HIS A 67 9.92 7.53 3.32
CA HIS A 67 11.19 7.31 4.02
C HIS A 67 12.37 7.16 3.04
N HIS A 68 12.12 6.62 1.84
CA HIS A 68 13.15 6.55 0.79
C HIS A 68 13.35 7.86 0.03
N GLN A 69 12.29 8.64 -0.22
CA GLN A 69 12.43 9.97 -0.83
C GLN A 69 13.24 10.94 0.04
N SER A 70 13.15 10.84 1.37
CA SER A 70 13.96 11.67 2.27
C SER A 70 15.42 11.21 2.38
N LEU A 71 15.71 9.95 2.04
CA LEU A 71 17.07 9.37 2.03
C LEU A 71 17.75 9.46 0.66
N ALA A 72 16.99 9.68 -0.42
CA ALA A 72 17.57 9.99 -1.71
C ALA A 72 18.28 11.36 -1.58
N PRO A 73 19.62 11.44 -1.68
CA PRO A 73 20.25 12.74 -1.84
C PRO A 73 19.60 13.36 -3.07
N THR A 74 19.12 14.59 -2.93
CA THR A 74 18.75 15.44 -4.05
C THR A 74 19.79 15.18 -5.14
N GLN A 75 19.39 14.58 -6.26
CA GLN A 75 20.32 14.25 -7.34
C GLN A 75 21.03 15.55 -7.72
N LEU A 76 22.22 15.74 -7.16
CA LEU A 76 23.16 16.76 -7.55
C LEU A 76 23.94 16.16 -8.71
N GLN A 77 23.70 16.75 -9.88
CA GLN A 77 24.39 16.63 -11.18
C GLN A 77 24.03 15.43 -12.06
#